data_AF-A0AAV1UXN7-F1
#
_entry.id   AF-A0AAV1UXN7-F1
#
_cell.length_a   1.000
_cell.length_b   1.000
_cell.length_c   1.000
_cell.angle_alpha   90.00
_cell.angle_beta   90.00
_cell.angle_gamma   90.00
#
_symmetry.space_group_name_H-M   'P 1'
#
loop_
_entity.id
_entity.type
_entity.pdbx_description
1 polymer ?
#
loop_
_entity_poly.entity_id
_entity_poly.type
_entity_poly.pdbx_seq_one_letter_code
_entity_poly.pdbx_strand_id
1 'polypeptide(L)' 'MTKNPVNHGRAKHIDIKYHHIRDEVKRGEVKLKYCETAVMLADIMTKGLHGPRHKEMTATLGIREHSD' A
#
# COMPACT_ATOMS: atom_id res chain seq x y z
N MET A 1 -32.12 -11.01 9.11
CA MET A 1 -30.68 -10.79 8.84
C MET A 1 -30.38 -11.27 7.43
N THR A 2 -30.24 -10.35 6.49
CA THR A 2 -29.98 -10.63 5.08
C THR A 2 -28.54 -11.15 4.91
N LYS A 3 -28.39 -12.46 4.78
CA LYS A 3 -27.12 -13.13 4.49
C LYS A 3 -26.82 -12.98 2.99
N ASN A 4 -26.22 -11.86 2.59
CA ASN A 4 -25.60 -11.76 1.27
C ASN A 4 -24.16 -12.35 1.38
N PRO A 5 -23.90 -13.57 0.86
CA PRO A 5 -22.62 -14.26 1.06
C PRO A 5 -21.45 -13.50 0.42
N VAL A 6 -21.73 -12.74 -0.64
CA VAL A 6 -20.74 -11.99 -1.43
C VAL A 6 -20.18 -10.81 -0.64
N ASN A 7 -21.03 -10.10 0.12
CA ASN A 7 -20.58 -8.97 0.95
C ASN A 7 -19.83 -9.44 2.20
N HIS A 8 -20.16 -10.62 2.72
CA HIS A 8 -19.58 -11.12 3.97
C HIS A 8 -18.09 -11.44 3.80
N GLY A 9 -17.69 -11.96 2.64
CA GLY A 9 -16.29 -12.20 2.31
C GLY A 9 -15.47 -10.90 2.31
N ARG A 10 -15.89 -9.88 1.55
CA ARG A 10 -15.15 -8.61 1.43
C ARG A 10 -15.04 -7.86 2.77
N ALA A 11 -16.12 -7.81 3.55
CA ALA A 11 -16.13 -7.22 4.88
C ALA A 11 -15.15 -7.94 5.83
N LYS A 12 -15.19 -9.28 5.85
CA LYS A 12 -14.29 -10.10 6.67
C LYS A 12 -12.81 -9.83 6.38
N HIS A 13 -12.42 -9.67 5.11
CA HIS A 13 -11.03 -9.35 4.76
C HIS A 13 -10.59 -7.97 5.28
N ILE A 14 -11.50 -7.00 5.31
CA ILE A 14 -11.23 -5.67 5.86
C ILE A 14 -11.07 -5.77 7.38
N ASP A 15 -12.01 -6.44 8.05
CA ASP A 15 -12.02 -6.59 9.51
C ASP A 15 -10.74 -7.27 10.01
N ILE A 16 -10.33 -8.38 9.37
CA ILE A 16 -9.11 -9.12 9.74
C ILE A 16 -7.87 -8.22 9.60
N LYS A 17 -7.72 -7.52 8.47
CA LYS A 17 -6.58 -6.63 8.24
C LYS A 17 -6.54 -5.48 9.25
N TYR A 18 -7.71 -4.90 9.53
CA TYR A 18 -7.82 -3.80 10.49
C TYR A 18 -7.43 -4.23 11.90
N HIS A 19 -7.93 -5.38 12.37
CA HIS A 19 -7.56 -5.91 13.68
C HIS A 19 -6.07 -6.20 13.78
N HIS A 20 -5.50 -6.87 12.77
CA HIS A 20 -4.07 -7.16 12.73
C HIS A 20 -3.21 -5.89 12.83
N ILE A 21 -3.44 -4.90 11.95
CA ILE A 21 -2.69 -3.64 11.94
C ILE A 21 -2.82 -2.91 13.29
N ARG A 22 -4.03 -2.88 13.88
CA ARG A 22 -4.26 -2.24 15.17
C ARG A 22 -3.46 -2.91 16.29
N ASP A 23 -3.33 -4.23 16.25
CA ASP A 23 -2.57 -4.97 17.24
C ASP A 23 -1.05 -4.79 17.06
N GLU A 24 -0.54 -4.72 15.83
CA GLU A 24 0.88 -4.34 15.57
C GLU A 24 1.19 -2.94 16.10
N VAL A 25 0.29 -1.98 15.89
CA VAL A 25 0.45 -0.61 16.39
C VAL A 25 0.43 -0.56 17.90
N LYS A 26 -0.46 -1.32 18.56
CA LYS A 26 -0.49 -1.41 20.03
C LYS A 26 0.78 -2.04 20.60
N ARG A 27 1.37 -3.02 19.90
CA ARG A 27 2.65 -3.62 20.30
C ARG A 27 3.84 -2.68 20.08
N GLY A 28 3.66 -1.62 19.30
CA GLY A 28 4.72 -0.66 18.98
C GLY A 28 5.61 -1.08 17.82
N GLU A 29 5.34 -2.22 17.18
CA GLU A 29 6.09 -2.74 16.03
C GLU A 29 5.85 -1.92 14.76
N VAL A 30 4.68 -1.28 14.66
CA VAL A 30 4.29 -0.46 13.51
C VAL A 30 3.83 0.93 13.96
N LYS A 31 4.31 1.96 13.27
CA LYS A 31 3.80 3.33 13.40
C LYS A 31 3.05 3.75 12.15
N LEU A 32 1.75 3.99 12.29
CA LEU A 32 0.94 4.54 11.21
C LEU A 32 1.26 6.01 11.00
N LYS A 33 1.53 6.38 9.75
CA LYS A 33 1.68 7.77 9.29
C LYS A 33 0.92 7.92 7.98
N TYR A 34 0.23 9.06 7.85
CA TYR A 34 -0.35 9.44 6.57
C TYR A 34 0.76 9.74 5.56
N CYS A 35 0.56 9.33 4.32
CA CYS A 35 1.45 9.56 3.19
C CYS A 35 0.59 9.92 1.98
N GLU A 36 0.83 11.08 1.39
CA GLU A 36 0.10 11.50 0.20
C GLU A 36 0.40 10.58 -0.98
N THR A 37 -0.59 10.31 -1.83
CA THR A 37 -0.43 9.50 -3.05
C THR A 37 0.70 10.05 -3.94
N ALA A 38 0.89 11.37 -3.95
CA ALA A 38 1.94 12.05 -4.70
C ALA A 38 3.36 11.75 -4.20
N VAL A 39 3.54 11.11 -3.04
CA VAL A 39 4.86 10.73 -2.51
C VAL A 39 4.93 9.28 -2.03
N MET A 40 3.88 8.48 -2.29
CA MET A 40 3.82 7.08 -1.89
C MET A 40 4.75 6.22 -2.77
N LEU A 41 6.00 6.05 -2.34
CA LEU A 41 7.02 5.33 -3.10
C LEU A 41 6.67 3.86 -3.37
N ALA A 42 5.86 3.25 -2.51
CA ALA A 42 5.38 1.87 -2.70
C ALA A 42 4.50 1.67 -3.95
N ASP A 43 3.97 2.76 -4.53
CA ASP A 43 3.13 2.70 -5.73
C ASP A 43 3.88 2.12 -6.94
N ILE A 44 5.20 2.32 -7.04
CA ILE A 44 5.98 1.75 -8.14
C ILE A 44 5.98 0.21 -8.15
N MET A 45 5.87 -0.41 -6.97
CA MET A 45 5.88 -1.87 -6.83
C MET A 45 4.47 -2.48 -6.85
N THR A 46 3.44 -1.67 -6.69
CA THR A 46 2.05 -2.14 -6.49
C THR A 46 1.09 -1.72 -7.60
N LYS A 47 1.50 -0.79 -8.47
CA LYS A 47 0.66 -0.23 -9.53
C LYS A 47 1.43 -0.16 -10.86
N GLY A 48 0.70 -0.30 -11.96
CA GLY A 48 1.19 0.08 -13.29
C GLY A 48 1.16 1.60 -13.45
N LEU A 49 2.28 2.28 -13.19
CA LEU A 49 2.37 3.73 -13.29
C LEU A 49 2.59 4.20 -14.74
N HIS A 50 2.05 5.37 -15.08
CA HIS A 50 2.33 6.02 -16.35
C HIS A 50 3.81 6.44 -16.42
N GLY A 51 4.38 6.44 -17.63
CA GLY A 51 5.82 6.63 -17.87
C GLY A 51 6.47 7.78 -17.09
N PRO A 52 5.94 9.01 -17.13
CA PRO A 52 6.48 10.13 -16.35
C PRO A 52 6.58 9.86 -14.84
N ARG A 53 5.50 9.33 -14.23
CA ARG A 53 5.46 9.03 -12.80
C ARG A 53 6.36 7.86 -12.43
N HIS A 54 6.43 6.84 -13.29
CA HIS A 54 7.37 5.74 -13.10
C HIS A 54 8.82 6.26 -13.07
N LYS A 55 9.21 7.12 -14.02
CA LYS A 55 10.56 7.73 -14.08
C LYS A 55 10.88 8.56 -12.84
N GLU A 56 9.93 9.36 -12.37
CA GLU A 56 10.07 10.13 -11.12
C GLU A 56 10.31 9.20 -9.91
N MET A 57 9.53 8.13 -9.79
CA MET A 57 9.68 7.17 -8.69
C MET A 57 10.97 6.35 -8.78
N THR A 58 11.40 5.94 -9.97
CA THR A 58 12.70 5.23 -10.14
C THR A 58 13.87 6.12 -9.75
N ALA A 59 13.83 7.41 -10.12
CA ALA A 59 14.85 8.36 -9.70
C ALA A 59 14.85 8.55 -8.19
N THR A 60 13.66 8.64 -7.56
CA THR A 60 13.51 8.73 -6.10
C THR A 60 14.05 7.49 -5.38
N LEU A 61 13.93 6.30 -5.99
CA LEU A 61 14.52 5.06 -5.47
C LEU A 61 16.04 4.95 -5.69
N GLY A 62 16.66 5.89 -6.41
CA GLY A 62 18.07 5.83 -6.75
C GLY A 62 18.40 4.81 -7.83
N ILE A 63 17.40 4.32 -8.59
CA ILE A 63 17.64 3.45 -9.74
C ILE A 63 18.24 4.31 -10.85
N ARG A 64 19.46 3.96 -11.27
CA ARG A 64 20.18 4.61 -12.36
C ARG A 64 20.29 3.65 -13.53
N GLU A 65 20.21 4.18 -14.75
CA GLU A 65 20.56 3.40 -15.93
C GLU A 65 22.06 3.07 -15.87
N HIS A 66 22.38 1.82 -16.18
CA HIS A 66 23.76 1.39 -16.29
C HIS A 66 24.31 1.97 -17.60
N SER A 67 25.29 2.88 -17.49
CA SER A 67 26.03 3.39 -18.64
C SER A 67 27.12 2.37 -18.99
N ASP A 68 26.95 1.69 -20.12
CA ASP A 68 28.03 0.96 -20.81
C ASP A 68 28.85 1.90 -21.70
#